data_AF-A0A329L1U1-F1
#
_entry.id   AF-A0A329L1U1-F1
#
_cell.length_a   1.000
_cell.length_b   1.000
_cell.length_c   1.000
_cell.angle_alpha   90.00
_cell.angle_beta   90.00
_cell.angle_gamma   90.00
#
_symmetry.space_group_name_H-M   'P 1'
#
loop_
_entity.id
_entity.type
_entity.pdbx_description
1 polymer ?
#
loop_
_entity_poly.entity_id
_entity_poly.type
_entity_poly.pdbx_seq_one_letter_code
_entity_poly.pdbx_strand_id
1 'polypeptide(L)'
;MLHGTPATVLTAVVVAFIAGNMLRSLHNVVRHERLRQEYRQTVLAMRWWMIPAAVGQLTVVIAVYFALVDVFPLLSWGWWRMLGNSGNVGLAQTGQSGWIWAVVGVAVPIVLAALVPWVAHAEEVAFRCRAEQQGVRRKVTRQVVFGLTHLWAGIPIAACLALTFSGLYFLMVYLRAIATLSPEMEAARQMPQYERLPSPATPDNMDENPDAWAEFHREREQVRTENERRRNEWADNLGEQISASHDRVDQVRRRAVASSAAAHAVSNWVVILLLVLFLAWRGLVS
;
A
#
# COMPACT_ATOMS: atom_id res chain seq x y z
N MET A 1 15.28 34.12 -2.44
CA MET A 1 15.65 32.99 -3.32
C MET A 1 17.17 32.88 -3.28
N LEU A 2 17.73 31.68 -3.12
CA LEU A 2 19.18 31.50 -3.23
C LEU A 2 19.54 31.54 -4.72
N HIS A 3 20.52 32.37 -5.09
CA HIS A 3 21.02 32.48 -6.46
C HIS A 3 22.52 32.21 -6.50
N GLY A 4 23.03 31.82 -7.67
CA GLY A 4 24.45 31.58 -7.91
C GLY A 4 24.98 30.28 -7.30
N THR A 5 26.30 30.24 -7.10
CA THR A 5 27.06 29.04 -6.69
C THR A 5 26.48 28.29 -5.48
N PRO A 6 26.02 28.97 -4.39
CA PRO A 6 25.44 28.26 -3.24
C PRO A 6 24.19 27.45 -3.59
N ALA A 7 23.31 27.97 -4.45
CA ALA A 7 22.09 27.29 -4.86
C ALA A 7 22.39 26.06 -5.74
N THR A 8 23.38 26.17 -6.64
CA THR A 8 23.83 25.06 -7.48
C THR A 8 24.49 23.97 -6.65
N VAL A 9 25.36 24.31 -5.70
CA VAL A 9 25.99 23.34 -4.79
C VAL A 9 24.93 22.62 -3.96
N LEU A 10 23.98 23.34 -3.37
CA LEU A 10 22.91 22.73 -2.57
C LEU A 10 22.01 21.83 -3.43
N THR A 11 21.67 22.25 -4.65
CA THR A 11 20.93 21.43 -5.62
C THR A 11 21.67 20.13 -5.92
N ALA A 12 22.98 20.20 -6.16
CA ALA A 12 23.82 19.02 -6.43
C ALA A 12 23.86 18.07 -5.22
N VAL A 13 24.01 18.60 -4.01
CA VAL A 13 24.00 17.80 -2.77
C VAL A 13 22.66 17.07 -2.60
N VAL A 14 21.54 17.77 -2.77
CA VAL A 14 20.20 17.18 -2.63
C VAL A 14 19.96 16.09 -3.69
N VAL A 15 20.30 16.36 -4.95
CA VAL A 15 20.14 15.39 -6.04
C VAL A 15 21.04 14.17 -5.82
N ALA A 16 22.30 14.37 -5.43
CA ALA A 16 23.22 13.27 -5.14
C ALA A 16 22.73 12.41 -3.96
N PHE A 17 22.20 13.05 -2.91
CA PHE A 17 21.60 12.35 -1.78
C PHE A 17 20.38 11.51 -2.20
N ILE A 18 19.49 12.06 -3.02
CA ILE A 18 18.31 11.34 -3.53
C ILE A 18 18.74 10.16 -4.42
N ALA A 19 19.64 10.40 -5.38
CA ALA A 19 20.15 9.36 -6.26
C ALA A 19 20.83 8.23 -5.47
N GLY A 20 21.65 8.59 -4.46
CA GLY A 20 22.28 7.62 -3.56
C GLY A 20 21.26 6.79 -2.77
N ASN A 21 20.20 7.41 -2.24
CA ASN A 21 19.12 6.70 -1.56
C ASN A 21 18.31 5.80 -2.50
N MET A 22 18.07 6.22 -3.74
CA MET A 22 17.42 5.39 -4.74
C MET A 22 18.26 4.17 -5.08
N LEU A 23 19.55 4.33 -5.35
CA LEU A 23 20.46 3.22 -5.63
C LEU A 23 20.56 2.25 -4.45
N ARG A 24 20.64 2.77 -3.22
CA ARG A 24 20.57 1.95 -2.00
C ARG A 24 19.25 1.19 -1.89
N SER A 25 18.13 1.83 -2.18
CA SER A 25 16.81 1.20 -2.16
C SER A 25 16.69 0.10 -3.21
N LEU A 26 17.19 0.34 -4.42
CA LEU A 26 17.20 -0.64 -5.50
C LEU A 26 18.04 -1.86 -5.12
N HIS A 27 19.23 -1.61 -4.59
CA HIS A 27 20.08 -2.67 -4.04
C HIS A 27 19.36 -3.46 -2.94
N ASN A 28 18.64 -2.79 -2.04
CA ASN A 28 17.89 -3.46 -0.98
C ASN A 28 16.74 -4.31 -1.53
N VAL A 29 15.99 -3.81 -2.52
CA VAL A 29 14.94 -4.56 -3.21
C VAL A 29 15.54 -5.81 -3.86
N VAL A 30 16.69 -5.69 -4.54
CA VAL A 30 17.37 -6.84 -5.17
C VAL A 30 17.89 -7.84 -4.15
N ARG A 31 18.37 -7.41 -2.97
CA ARG A 31 18.98 -8.31 -1.97
C ARG A 31 17.97 -9.01 -1.06
N HIS A 32 16.89 -8.35 -0.65
CA HIS A 32 15.99 -8.87 0.38
C HIS A 32 14.78 -9.58 -0.24
N GLU A 33 14.61 -10.87 0.05
CA GLU A 33 13.52 -11.70 -0.50
C GLU A 33 12.14 -11.11 -0.24
N ARG A 34 11.90 -10.59 0.98
CA ARG A 34 10.63 -9.95 1.32
C ARG A 34 10.30 -8.77 0.39
N LEU A 35 11.28 -7.90 0.11
CA LEU A 35 11.06 -6.74 -0.75
C LEU A 35 10.86 -7.15 -2.22
N ARG A 36 11.56 -8.20 -2.68
CA ARG A 36 11.32 -8.80 -4.00
C ARG A 36 9.90 -9.35 -4.13
N GLN A 37 9.40 -10.00 -3.09
CA GLN A 37 8.03 -10.53 -3.07
C GLN A 37 7.00 -9.41 -3.09
N GLU A 38 7.17 -8.37 -2.28
CA GLU A 38 6.28 -7.19 -2.27
C GLU A 38 6.29 -6.49 -3.65
N TYR A 39 7.47 -6.31 -4.24
CA TYR A 39 7.64 -5.80 -5.61
C TYR A 39 6.90 -6.65 -6.63
N ARG A 40 7.14 -7.96 -6.63
CA ARG A 40 6.54 -8.93 -7.56
C ARG A 40 5.02 -8.96 -7.43
N GLN A 41 4.50 -8.93 -6.21
CA GLN A 41 3.05 -8.87 -5.95
C GLN A 41 2.42 -7.62 -6.56
N THR A 42 3.07 -6.46 -6.42
CA THR A 42 2.60 -5.21 -7.04
C THR A 42 2.59 -5.30 -8.57
N VAL A 43 3.68 -5.78 -9.19
CA VAL A 43 3.75 -5.92 -10.65
C VAL A 43 2.71 -6.92 -11.18
N LEU A 44 2.57 -8.08 -10.54
CA LEU A 44 1.59 -9.10 -10.94
C LEU A 44 0.13 -8.66 -10.71
N ALA A 45 -0.10 -7.66 -9.85
CA ALA A 45 -1.43 -7.10 -9.63
C ALA A 45 -1.83 -6.03 -10.66
N MET A 46 -0.92 -5.61 -11.54
CA MET A 46 -1.21 -4.65 -12.61
C MET A 46 -2.22 -5.21 -13.61
N ARG A 47 -3.12 -4.35 -14.08
CA ARG A 47 -4.17 -4.69 -15.05
C ARG A 47 -4.23 -3.60 -16.11
N TRP A 48 -4.54 -3.97 -17.35
CA TRP A 48 -4.57 -3.03 -18.48
C TRP A 48 -5.51 -1.84 -18.26
N TRP A 49 -6.65 -2.03 -17.56
CA TRP A 49 -7.61 -0.96 -17.27
C TRP A 49 -7.04 0.14 -16.37
N MET A 50 -5.96 -0.14 -15.63
CA MET A 50 -5.32 0.84 -14.76
C MET A 50 -4.67 1.98 -15.54
N ILE A 51 -4.30 1.76 -16.82
CA ILE A 51 -3.71 2.80 -17.67
C ILE A 51 -4.73 3.90 -18.00
N PRO A 52 -5.90 3.64 -18.61
CA PRO A 52 -6.88 4.69 -18.86
C PRO A 52 -7.42 5.29 -17.54
N ALA A 53 -7.54 4.50 -16.47
CA ALA A 53 -7.93 5.02 -15.16
C ALA A 53 -6.88 5.98 -14.59
N ALA A 54 -5.58 5.68 -14.74
CA ALA A 54 -4.49 6.58 -14.37
C ALA A 54 -4.54 7.88 -15.16
N VAL A 55 -4.77 7.83 -16.48
CA VAL A 55 -4.92 9.05 -17.32
C VAL A 55 -6.10 9.91 -16.84
N GLY A 56 -7.25 9.30 -16.56
CA GLY A 56 -8.42 10.01 -16.04
C GLY A 56 -8.15 10.64 -14.68
N GLN A 57 -7.58 9.89 -13.75
CA GLN A 57 -7.20 10.38 -12.41
C GLN A 57 -6.16 11.49 -12.47
N LEU A 58 -5.14 11.40 -13.32
CA LEU A 58 -4.12 12.42 -13.48
C LEU A 58 -4.70 13.70 -14.09
N THR A 59 -5.63 13.58 -15.05
CA THR A 59 -6.38 14.72 -15.60
C THR A 59 -7.10 15.49 -14.48
N VAL A 60 -7.78 14.80 -13.57
CA VAL A 60 -8.44 15.44 -12.41
C VAL A 60 -7.43 16.15 -11.51
N VAL A 61 -6.30 15.51 -11.19
CA VAL A 61 -5.25 16.13 -10.37
C VAL A 61 -4.70 17.39 -11.01
N ILE A 62 -4.42 17.35 -12.32
CA ILE A 62 -3.91 18.50 -13.08
C ILE A 62 -4.94 19.63 -13.08
N ALA A 63 -6.21 19.33 -13.34
CA ALA A 63 -7.28 20.32 -13.34
C ALA A 63 -7.44 21.00 -11.97
N VAL A 64 -7.45 20.22 -10.89
CA VAL A 64 -7.53 20.74 -9.51
C VAL A 64 -6.31 21.58 -9.17
N TYR A 65 -5.11 21.13 -9.56
CA TYR A 65 -3.89 21.91 -9.37
C TYR A 65 -3.97 23.30 -10.02
N PHE A 66 -4.37 23.36 -11.30
CA PHE A 66 -4.50 24.64 -11.99
C PHE A 66 -5.56 25.54 -11.37
N ALA A 67 -6.73 24.99 -11.02
CA ALA A 67 -7.78 25.74 -10.33
C ALA A 67 -7.28 26.32 -8.98
N LEU A 68 -6.53 25.54 -8.19
CA LEU A 68 -5.98 26.00 -6.91
C LEU A 68 -4.94 27.10 -7.10
N VAL A 69 -4.06 26.99 -8.10
CA VAL A 69 -3.02 28.01 -8.36
C VAL A 69 -3.63 29.29 -8.90
N ASP A 70 -4.64 29.20 -9.76
CA ASP A 70 -5.35 30.35 -10.33
C ASP A 70 -6.06 31.18 -9.24
N VAL A 71 -6.76 30.49 -8.32
CA VAL A 71 -7.47 31.15 -7.22
C VAL A 71 -6.51 31.57 -6.09
N PHE A 72 -5.50 30.77 -5.79
CA PHE A 72 -4.56 30.99 -4.68
C PHE A 72 -3.10 30.87 -5.16
N PRO A 73 -2.52 31.92 -5.77
CA PRO A 73 -1.18 31.86 -6.35
C PRO A 73 -0.07 31.45 -5.39
N LEU A 74 -0.22 31.76 -4.09
CA LEU A 74 0.71 31.36 -3.03
C LEU A 74 0.82 29.83 -2.87
N LEU A 75 -0.19 29.06 -3.28
CA LEU A 75 -0.15 27.59 -3.22
C LEU A 75 0.78 26.99 -4.28
N SER A 76 1.24 27.78 -5.26
CA SER A 76 2.28 27.34 -6.22
C SER A 76 3.69 27.27 -5.61
N TRP A 77 3.83 27.62 -4.32
CA TRP A 77 5.07 27.53 -3.58
C TRP A 77 5.37 26.10 -3.11
N GLY A 78 6.66 25.74 -3.14
CA GLY A 78 7.25 24.55 -2.54
C GLY A 78 8.73 24.83 -2.24
N TRP A 79 9.33 24.16 -1.25
CA TRP A 79 10.69 24.48 -0.81
C TRP A 79 11.74 24.30 -1.92
N TRP A 80 11.52 23.36 -2.84
CA TRP A 80 12.42 23.13 -3.98
C TRP A 80 12.54 24.34 -4.90
N ARG A 81 11.45 25.10 -5.03
CA ARG A 81 11.41 26.34 -5.80
C ARG A 81 12.25 27.46 -5.18
N MET A 82 12.48 27.43 -3.86
CA MET A 82 13.35 28.41 -3.19
C MET A 82 14.82 28.32 -3.64
N LEU A 83 15.22 27.15 -4.17
CA LEU A 83 16.55 26.88 -4.73
C LEU A 83 16.67 27.25 -6.22
N GLY A 84 15.64 27.86 -6.80
CA GLY A 84 15.60 28.19 -8.23
C GLY A 84 15.21 27.01 -9.14
N ASN A 85 14.78 25.88 -8.55
CA ASN A 85 14.36 24.71 -9.29
C ASN A 85 12.82 24.69 -9.50
N SER A 86 12.33 23.76 -10.31
CA SER A 86 10.90 23.56 -10.54
C SER A 86 10.56 22.07 -10.53
N GLY A 87 9.29 21.74 -10.28
CA GLY A 87 8.81 20.36 -10.31
C GLY A 87 9.12 19.56 -9.04
N ASN A 88 9.48 18.28 -9.21
CA ASN A 88 9.66 17.31 -8.13
C ASN A 88 11.14 16.97 -7.93
N VAL A 89 11.62 17.10 -6.70
CA VAL A 89 13.03 16.80 -6.35
C VAL A 89 13.38 15.32 -6.55
N GLY A 90 12.42 14.42 -6.32
CA GLY A 90 12.55 12.99 -6.56
C GLY A 90 12.69 12.63 -8.03
N LEU A 91 12.31 13.52 -8.95
CA LEU A 91 12.55 13.36 -10.39
C LEU A 91 13.81 14.10 -10.85
N ALA A 92 14.59 14.66 -9.92
CA ALA A 92 15.76 15.50 -10.19
C ALA A 92 15.49 16.60 -11.23
N GLN A 93 14.27 17.16 -11.23
CA GLN A 93 13.94 18.30 -12.08
C GLN A 93 14.59 19.55 -11.50
N THR A 94 15.59 20.08 -12.18
CA THR A 94 16.36 21.25 -11.72
C THR A 94 16.23 22.41 -12.70
N GLY A 95 16.48 23.63 -12.23
CA GLY A 95 16.65 24.81 -13.08
C GLY A 95 18.08 24.95 -13.63
N GLN A 96 18.95 23.97 -13.39
CA GLN A 96 20.36 24.02 -13.77
C GLN A 96 20.53 23.60 -15.24
N SER A 97 21.52 24.19 -15.91
CA SER A 97 21.86 23.91 -17.31
C SER A 97 23.19 23.19 -17.45
N GLY A 98 23.39 22.50 -18.58
CA GLY A 98 24.60 21.73 -18.88
C GLY A 98 24.35 20.23 -19.01
N TRP A 99 25.29 19.53 -19.66
CA TRP A 99 25.11 18.13 -20.06
C TRP A 99 24.90 17.19 -18.85
N ILE A 100 25.58 17.43 -17.72
CA ILE A 100 25.43 16.62 -16.51
C ILE A 100 23.98 16.66 -16.01
N TRP A 101 23.38 17.86 -15.97
CA TRP A 101 22.01 18.04 -15.51
C TRP A 101 20.99 17.46 -16.48
N ALA A 102 21.27 17.49 -17.79
CA ALA A 102 20.46 16.80 -18.79
C ALA A 102 20.48 15.28 -18.59
N VAL A 103 21.66 14.69 -18.38
CA VAL A 103 21.82 13.26 -18.08
C VAL A 103 21.09 12.88 -16.79
N VAL A 104 21.29 13.65 -15.72
CA VAL A 104 20.62 13.44 -14.43
C VAL A 104 19.09 13.53 -14.56
N GLY A 105 18.59 14.52 -15.30
CA GLY A 105 17.16 14.73 -15.53
C GLY A 105 16.46 13.58 -16.26
N VAL A 106 17.21 12.71 -16.96
CA VAL A 106 16.69 11.50 -17.61
C VAL A 106 16.99 10.24 -16.77
N ALA A 107 18.21 10.11 -16.27
CA ALA A 107 18.65 8.92 -15.54
C ALA A 107 17.88 8.71 -14.22
N VAL A 108 17.64 9.79 -13.46
CA VAL A 108 16.93 9.69 -12.17
C VAL A 108 15.48 9.21 -12.35
N PRO A 109 14.66 9.77 -13.26
CA PRO A 109 13.33 9.24 -13.55
C PRO A 109 13.32 7.76 -13.97
N ILE A 110 14.32 7.30 -14.74
CA ILE A 110 14.42 5.88 -15.15
C ILE A 110 14.69 4.99 -13.92
N VAL A 111 15.63 5.36 -13.06
CA VAL A 111 15.92 4.62 -11.82
C VAL A 111 14.69 4.61 -10.91
N LEU A 112 14.00 5.76 -10.80
CA LEU A 112 12.76 5.83 -10.05
C LEU A 112 11.70 4.91 -10.64
N ALA A 113 11.50 4.89 -11.97
CA ALA A 113 10.55 3.99 -12.63
C ALA A 113 10.78 2.53 -12.27
N ALA A 114 12.04 2.10 -12.18
CA ALA A 114 12.38 0.74 -11.74
C ALA A 114 11.97 0.47 -10.27
N LEU A 115 12.05 1.49 -9.40
CA LEU A 115 11.70 1.42 -7.98
C LEU A 115 10.21 1.59 -7.68
N VAL A 116 9.46 2.22 -8.58
CA VAL A 116 8.06 2.62 -8.38
C VAL A 116 7.17 1.51 -7.81
N PRO A 117 7.21 0.24 -8.29
CA PRO A 117 6.34 -0.80 -7.74
C PRO A 117 6.58 -1.07 -6.24
N TRP A 118 7.81 -0.96 -5.76
CA TRP A 118 8.13 -1.13 -4.34
C TRP A 118 7.75 0.12 -3.53
N VAL A 119 8.10 1.31 -4.02
CA VAL A 119 7.76 2.58 -3.34
C VAL A 119 6.24 2.72 -3.21
N ALA A 120 5.50 2.48 -4.29
CA ALA A 120 4.04 2.48 -4.28
C ALA A 120 3.50 1.46 -3.27
N HIS A 121 4.06 0.26 -3.19
CA HIS A 121 3.65 -0.73 -2.19
C HIS A 121 3.84 -0.22 -0.76
N ALA A 122 5.01 0.33 -0.44
CA ALA A 122 5.32 0.85 0.89
C ALA A 122 4.36 1.99 1.29
N GLU A 123 4.07 2.90 0.37
CA GLU A 123 3.10 3.97 0.60
C GLU A 123 1.68 3.43 0.79
N GLU A 124 1.25 2.48 -0.04
CA GLU A 124 -0.08 1.88 0.10
C GLU A 124 -0.24 1.10 1.41
N VAL A 125 0.81 0.42 1.89
CA VAL A 125 0.81 -0.17 3.24
C VAL A 125 0.60 0.92 4.30
N ALA A 126 1.33 2.03 4.21
CA ALA A 126 1.26 3.11 5.20
C ALA A 126 -0.12 3.80 5.25
N PHE A 127 -0.76 4.00 4.10
CA PHE A 127 -1.99 4.78 4.00
C PHE A 127 -3.28 3.97 3.87
N ARG A 128 -3.25 2.78 3.25
CA ARG A 128 -4.46 2.02 2.84
C ARG A 128 -4.68 0.78 3.68
N CYS A 129 -3.63 0.18 4.24
CA CYS A 129 -3.77 -0.97 5.11
C CYS A 129 -4.77 -0.66 6.25
N ARG A 130 -5.73 -1.59 6.43
CA ARG A 130 -6.83 -1.52 7.41
C ARG A 130 -7.81 -0.36 7.19
N ALA A 131 -7.81 0.29 6.03
CA ALA A 131 -8.75 1.38 5.75
C ALA A 131 -10.21 0.90 5.74
N GLU A 132 -10.49 -0.37 5.45
CA GLU A 132 -11.84 -0.95 5.47
C GLU A 132 -12.51 -0.86 6.85
N GLN A 133 -11.70 -0.84 7.92
CA GLN A 133 -12.16 -0.75 9.31
C GLN A 133 -12.33 0.70 9.80
N GLN A 134 -12.04 1.68 8.95
CA GLN A 134 -12.03 3.10 9.34
C GLN A 134 -13.32 3.81 8.91
N GLY A 135 -13.77 4.74 9.74
CA GLY A 135 -14.84 5.68 9.39
C GLY A 135 -14.44 6.65 8.27
N VAL A 136 -15.44 7.23 7.61
CA VAL A 136 -15.26 8.12 6.44
C VAL A 136 -14.33 9.29 6.74
N ARG A 137 -14.48 9.95 7.89
CA ARG A 137 -13.61 11.07 8.28
C ARG A 137 -12.13 10.68 8.27
N ARG A 138 -11.78 9.54 8.90
CA ARG A 138 -10.38 9.07 8.97
C ARG A 138 -9.84 8.68 7.61
N LYS A 139 -10.67 8.06 6.75
CA LYS A 139 -10.32 7.75 5.36
C LYS A 139 -9.95 9.00 4.58
N VAL A 140 -10.77 10.06 4.66
CA VAL A 140 -10.52 11.35 3.99
C VAL A 140 -9.28 12.03 4.54
N THR A 141 -9.15 12.15 5.87
CA THR A 141 -7.97 12.76 6.50
C THR A 141 -6.67 12.07 6.08
N ARG A 142 -6.64 10.73 5.99
CA ARG A 142 -5.46 10.01 5.50
C ARG A 142 -5.10 10.36 4.05
N GLN A 143 -6.07 10.64 3.18
CA GLN A 143 -5.78 11.03 1.80
C GLN A 143 -5.23 12.45 1.70
N VAL A 144 -5.70 13.36 2.56
CA VAL A 144 -5.11 14.69 2.68
C VAL A 144 -3.68 14.60 3.17
N VAL A 145 -3.42 13.80 4.22
CA VAL A 145 -2.05 13.58 4.74
C VAL A 145 -1.16 12.92 3.67
N PHE A 146 -1.68 11.98 2.89
CA PHE A 146 -0.98 11.38 1.75
C PHE A 146 -0.51 12.46 0.77
N GLY A 147 -1.41 13.35 0.35
CA GLY A 147 -1.08 14.48 -0.51
C GLY A 147 -0.02 15.40 0.12
N LEU A 148 -0.23 15.84 1.36
CA LEU A 148 0.67 16.76 2.08
C LEU A 148 2.07 16.17 2.37
N THR A 149 2.20 14.86 2.48
CA THR A 149 3.51 14.21 2.69
C THR A 149 4.47 14.49 1.53
N HIS A 150 3.94 14.75 0.33
CA HIS A 150 4.74 15.08 -0.85
C HIS A 150 5.40 16.47 -0.79
N LEU A 151 5.02 17.32 0.17
CA LEU A 151 5.72 18.57 0.42
C LEU A 151 7.21 18.32 0.75
N TRP A 152 7.53 17.19 1.39
CA TRP A 152 8.92 16.77 1.64
C TRP A 152 9.70 16.50 0.35
N ALA A 153 9.03 16.11 -0.74
CA ALA A 153 9.62 15.95 -2.07
C ALA A 153 9.68 17.27 -2.87
N GLY A 154 9.43 18.41 -2.23
CA GLY A 154 9.51 19.72 -2.88
C GLY A 154 8.33 20.06 -3.77
N ILE A 155 7.30 19.22 -3.77
CA ILE A 155 6.07 19.42 -4.56
C ILE A 155 5.31 20.64 -4.03
N PRO A 156 4.78 21.52 -4.90
CA PRO A 156 3.99 22.67 -4.47
C PRO A 156 2.78 22.30 -3.62
N ILE A 157 2.37 23.21 -2.72
CA ILE A 157 1.22 22.98 -1.82
C ILE A 157 -0.06 22.67 -2.62
N ALA A 158 -0.34 23.41 -3.70
CA ALA A 158 -1.49 23.16 -4.58
C ALA A 158 -1.48 21.74 -5.14
N ALA A 159 -0.30 21.24 -5.55
CA ALA A 159 -0.16 19.89 -6.09
C ALA A 159 -0.31 18.84 -4.98
N CYS A 160 0.20 19.11 -3.77
CA CYS A 160 -0.03 18.25 -2.60
C CYS A 160 -1.53 18.12 -2.28
N LEU A 161 -2.29 19.22 -2.32
CA LEU A 161 -3.74 19.19 -2.12
C LEU A 161 -4.44 18.43 -3.25
N ALA A 162 -4.05 18.65 -4.51
CA ALA A 162 -4.59 17.92 -5.65
C ALA A 162 -4.32 16.41 -5.59
N LEU A 163 -3.15 15.98 -5.07
CA LEU A 163 -2.82 14.56 -4.85
C LEU A 163 -3.74 13.85 -3.84
N THR A 164 -4.55 14.59 -3.07
CA THR A 164 -5.65 14.00 -2.29
C THR A 164 -6.58 13.19 -3.18
N PHE A 165 -6.84 13.64 -4.42
CA PHE A 165 -7.69 12.92 -5.37
C PHE A 165 -7.05 11.62 -5.86
N SER A 166 -5.74 11.59 -6.09
CA SER A 166 -5.01 10.32 -6.32
C SER A 166 -5.17 9.38 -5.14
N GLY A 167 -5.01 9.89 -3.91
CA GLY A 167 -5.17 9.09 -2.72
C GLY A 167 -6.58 8.50 -2.56
N LEU A 168 -7.62 9.27 -2.88
CA LEU A 168 -9.01 8.80 -2.90
C LEU A 168 -9.24 7.73 -3.97
N TYR A 169 -8.66 7.89 -5.15
CA TYR A 169 -8.69 6.87 -6.21
C TYR A 169 -8.01 5.57 -5.76
N PHE A 170 -6.82 5.62 -5.18
CA PHE A 170 -6.13 4.44 -4.67
C PHE A 170 -6.90 3.78 -3.52
N LEU A 171 -7.47 4.58 -2.60
CA LEU A 171 -8.37 4.08 -1.57
C LEU A 171 -9.58 3.35 -2.16
N MET A 172 -10.17 3.86 -3.24
CA MET A 172 -11.29 3.21 -3.93
C MET A 172 -10.86 1.85 -4.51
N VAL A 173 -9.69 1.78 -5.15
CA VAL A 173 -9.13 0.52 -5.68
C VAL A 173 -8.88 -0.48 -4.55
N TYR A 174 -8.29 -0.04 -3.44
CA TYR A 174 -8.10 -0.88 -2.24
C TYR A 174 -9.42 -1.43 -1.70
N LEU A 175 -10.42 -0.56 -1.48
CA LEU A 175 -11.71 -0.98 -0.92
C LEU A 175 -12.47 -1.92 -1.87
N ARG A 176 -12.38 -1.69 -3.18
CA ARG A 176 -12.94 -2.61 -4.19
C ARG A 176 -12.26 -3.97 -4.12
N ALA A 177 -10.92 -4.01 -4.01
CA ALA A 177 -10.19 -5.26 -3.87
C ALA A 177 -10.55 -6.00 -2.57
N ILE A 178 -10.71 -5.29 -1.45
CA ILE A 178 -11.21 -5.86 -0.19
C ILE A 178 -12.61 -6.45 -0.38
N ALA A 179 -13.52 -5.74 -1.04
CA ALA A 179 -14.88 -6.24 -1.28
C ALA A 179 -14.86 -7.54 -2.11
N THR A 180 -14.03 -7.62 -3.15
CA THR A 180 -13.84 -8.85 -3.94
C THR A 180 -13.26 -10.00 -3.10
N LEU A 181 -12.40 -9.69 -2.14
CA LEU A 181 -11.76 -10.67 -1.25
C LEU A 181 -12.55 -10.95 0.05
N SER A 182 -13.77 -10.41 0.20
CA SER A 182 -14.56 -10.56 1.44
C SER A 182 -14.81 -12.02 1.84
N PRO A 183 -15.18 -12.93 0.92
CA PRO A 183 -15.41 -14.33 1.29
C PRO A 183 -14.15 -15.00 1.88
N GLU A 184 -12.98 -14.74 1.29
CA GLU A 184 -11.70 -15.24 1.80
C GLU A 184 -11.32 -14.59 3.13
N MET A 185 -11.63 -13.30 3.30
CA MET A 185 -11.43 -12.58 4.55
C MET A 185 -12.30 -13.15 5.69
N GLU A 186 -13.55 -13.48 5.39
CA GLU A 186 -14.49 -14.10 6.33
C GLU A 186 -14.03 -15.51 6.70
N ALA A 187 -13.66 -16.33 5.71
CA ALA A 187 -13.08 -17.65 5.95
C ALA A 187 -11.79 -17.57 6.76
N ALA A 188 -10.93 -16.57 6.52
CA ALA A 188 -9.71 -16.37 7.28
C ALA A 188 -9.98 -16.01 8.75
N ARG A 189 -11.07 -15.27 9.03
CA ARG A 189 -11.51 -14.88 10.39
C ARG A 189 -12.20 -16.01 11.14
N GLN A 190 -12.82 -16.97 10.44
CA GLN A 190 -13.45 -18.11 11.08
C GLN A 190 -12.39 -18.91 11.85
N MET A 191 -12.53 -18.91 13.17
CA MET A 191 -11.71 -19.74 14.04
C MET A 191 -12.25 -21.17 14.06
N PRO A 192 -11.38 -22.19 14.17
CA PRO A 192 -11.82 -23.56 14.43
C PRO A 192 -12.69 -23.57 15.69
N GLN A 193 -13.94 -24.04 15.56
CA GLN A 193 -14.81 -24.20 16.70
C GLN A 193 -14.42 -25.46 17.47
N TYR A 194 -14.48 -25.40 18.80
CA TYR A 194 -14.35 -26.58 19.63
C TYR A 194 -15.53 -27.52 19.38
N GLU A 195 -15.26 -28.70 18.82
CA GLU A 195 -16.27 -29.72 18.57
C GLU A 195 -16.36 -30.68 19.76
N ARG A 196 -17.50 -30.66 20.44
CA ARG A 196 -17.80 -31.54 21.58
C ARG A 196 -18.41 -32.84 21.06
N LEU A 197 -17.93 -33.98 21.56
CA LEU A 197 -18.60 -35.26 21.34
C LEU A 197 -20.02 -35.22 21.92
N PRO A 198 -21.02 -35.76 21.18
CA PRO A 198 -22.38 -35.82 21.66
C PRO A 198 -22.46 -36.67 22.93
N SER A 199 -23.39 -36.33 23.83
CA SER A 199 -23.66 -37.19 24.99
C SER A 199 -24.36 -38.46 24.51
N PRO A 200 -24.07 -39.62 25.13
CA PRO A 200 -24.76 -40.86 24.79
C PRO A 200 -26.27 -40.71 25.01
N ALA A 201 -27.05 -41.39 24.18
CA ALA A 201 -28.50 -41.38 24.29
C ALA A 201 -28.92 -42.06 25.60
N THR A 202 -29.93 -41.49 26.25
CA THR A 202 -30.53 -42.10 27.43
C THR A 202 -31.25 -43.39 27.02
N PRO A 203 -30.98 -44.55 27.66
CA PRO A 203 -31.67 -45.80 27.33
C PRO A 203 -33.17 -45.72 27.62
N ASP A 204 -33.99 -46.32 26.76
CA ASP A 204 -35.40 -46.58 27.06
C ASP A 204 -35.47 -47.72 28.10
N ASN A 205 -36.29 -47.57 29.14
CA ASN A 205 -36.49 -48.53 30.26
C ASN A 205 -35.37 -48.58 31.32
N MET A 206 -34.97 -47.41 31.82
CA MET A 206 -33.96 -47.28 32.88
C MET A 206 -34.29 -48.01 34.18
N ASP A 207 -35.57 -48.18 34.49
CA ASP A 207 -36.02 -48.80 35.74
C ASP A 207 -35.96 -50.34 35.71
N GLU A 208 -35.86 -50.94 34.51
CA GLU A 208 -35.95 -52.40 34.34
C GLU A 208 -34.57 -53.07 34.21
N ASN A 209 -33.52 -52.31 33.92
CA ASN A 209 -32.18 -52.85 33.65
C ASN A 209 -31.06 -52.05 34.36
N PRO A 210 -30.68 -52.44 35.60
CA PRO A 210 -29.57 -51.81 36.34
C PRO A 210 -28.22 -51.85 35.61
N ASP A 211 -27.97 -52.86 34.78
CA ASP A 211 -26.71 -52.98 34.04
C ASP A 211 -26.64 -51.96 32.89
N ALA A 212 -27.78 -51.69 32.22
CA ALA A 212 -27.88 -50.63 31.23
C ALA A 212 -27.60 -49.24 31.85
N TRP A 213 -28.00 -49.04 33.11
CA TRP A 213 -27.68 -47.82 33.86
C TRP A 213 -26.17 -47.69 34.13
N ALA A 214 -25.52 -48.77 34.57
CA ALA A 214 -24.09 -48.79 34.82
C ALA A 214 -23.28 -48.58 33.52
N GLU A 215 -23.72 -49.16 32.40
CA GLU A 215 -23.10 -48.96 31.09
C GLU A 215 -23.25 -47.52 30.58
N PHE A 216 -24.46 -46.96 30.63
CA PHE A 216 -24.71 -45.56 30.27
C PHE A 216 -23.83 -44.59 31.07
N HIS A 217 -23.69 -44.80 32.38
CA HIS A 217 -22.83 -43.97 33.21
C HIS A 217 -21.35 -44.07 32.83
N ARG A 218 -20.86 -45.28 32.54
CA ARG A 218 -19.47 -45.49 32.07
C ARG A 218 -19.24 -44.79 30.73
N GLU A 219 -20.13 -44.94 29.76
CA GLU A 219 -20.02 -44.27 28.46
C GLU A 219 -20.07 -42.75 28.62
N ARG A 220 -20.98 -42.23 29.43
CA ARG A 220 -21.10 -40.80 29.70
C ARG A 220 -19.85 -40.22 30.37
N GLU A 221 -19.23 -40.96 31.30
CA GLU A 221 -17.98 -40.57 31.94
C GLU A 221 -16.81 -40.58 30.94
N GLN A 222 -16.73 -41.60 30.08
CA GLN A 222 -15.74 -41.66 28.99
C GLN A 222 -15.89 -40.45 28.04
N VAL A 223 -17.11 -40.17 27.58
CA VAL A 223 -17.40 -39.00 26.73
C VAL A 223 -17.06 -37.69 27.45
N ARG A 224 -17.26 -37.59 28.77
CA ARG A 224 -16.89 -36.41 29.56
C ARG A 224 -15.38 -36.24 29.62
N THR A 225 -14.64 -37.28 29.98
CA THR A 225 -13.17 -37.26 30.07
C THR A 225 -12.54 -36.96 28.72
N GLU A 226 -13.04 -37.57 27.65
CA GLU A 226 -12.56 -37.31 26.30
C GLU A 226 -12.85 -35.88 25.84
N ASN A 227 -14.03 -35.34 26.15
CA ASN A 227 -14.34 -33.93 25.90
C ASN A 227 -13.43 -32.98 26.70
N GLU A 228 -13.10 -33.32 27.95
CA GLU A 228 -12.17 -32.52 28.76
C GLU A 228 -10.76 -32.54 28.17
N ARG A 229 -10.26 -33.71 27.75
CA ARG A 229 -8.99 -33.84 27.02
C ARG A 229 -8.98 -32.98 25.76
N ARG A 230 -9.99 -33.12 24.89
CA ARG A 230 -10.12 -32.33 23.65
C ARG A 230 -10.21 -30.83 23.91
N ARG A 231 -10.93 -30.42 24.95
CA ARG A 231 -11.04 -29.00 25.34
C ARG A 231 -9.68 -28.46 25.76
N ASN A 232 -8.92 -29.20 26.55
CA ASN A 232 -7.59 -28.78 27.00
C ASN A 232 -6.63 -28.70 25.80
N GLU A 233 -6.63 -29.71 24.91
CA GLU A 233 -5.84 -29.67 23.67
C GLU A 233 -6.23 -28.50 22.75
N TRP A 234 -7.52 -28.21 22.63
CA TRP A 234 -7.99 -27.05 21.88
C TRP A 234 -7.54 -25.75 22.53
N ALA A 235 -7.59 -25.64 23.86
CA ALA A 235 -7.16 -24.47 24.62
C ALA A 235 -5.64 -24.23 24.49
N ASP A 236 -4.84 -25.30 24.55
CA ASP A 236 -3.38 -25.23 24.40
C ASP A 236 -2.99 -24.73 23.00
N ASN A 237 -3.75 -25.12 21.97
CA ASN A 237 -3.53 -24.69 20.58
C ASN A 237 -4.23 -23.36 20.22
N LEU A 238 -5.06 -22.80 21.10
CA LEU A 238 -5.89 -21.65 20.78
C LEU A 238 -5.07 -20.41 20.40
N GLY A 239 -3.96 -20.17 21.11
CA GLY A 239 -3.06 -19.05 20.82
C GLY A 239 -2.46 -19.11 19.42
N GLU A 240 -1.99 -20.28 19.00
CA GLU A 240 -1.45 -20.51 17.65
C GLU A 240 -2.54 -20.35 16.58
N GLN A 241 -3.74 -20.84 16.83
CA GLN A 241 -4.88 -20.69 15.92
C GLN A 241 -5.30 -19.22 15.75
N ILE A 242 -5.29 -18.43 16.83
CA ILE A 242 -5.54 -16.98 16.78
C ILE A 242 -4.46 -16.30 15.93
N SER A 243 -3.18 -16.60 16.18
CA SER A 243 -2.07 -16.03 15.41
C SER A 243 -2.19 -16.38 13.92
N ALA A 244 -2.44 -17.66 13.60
CA ALA A 244 -2.61 -18.11 12.23
C ALA A 244 -3.82 -17.45 11.53
N SER A 245 -4.92 -17.23 12.25
CA SER A 245 -6.08 -16.49 11.74
C SER A 245 -5.74 -15.04 11.40
N HIS A 246 -5.03 -14.35 12.30
CA HIS A 246 -4.54 -12.99 12.06
C HIS A 246 -3.59 -12.92 10.85
N ASP A 247 -2.67 -13.88 10.72
CA ASP A 247 -1.74 -13.95 9.59
C ASP A 247 -2.48 -14.14 8.27
N ARG A 248 -3.49 -15.04 8.22
CA ARG A 248 -4.34 -15.22 7.02
C ARG A 248 -5.09 -13.95 6.66
N VAL A 249 -5.69 -13.27 7.64
CA VAL A 249 -6.38 -11.98 7.44
C VAL A 249 -5.42 -10.93 6.89
N ASP A 250 -4.22 -10.82 7.43
CA ASP A 250 -3.23 -9.85 6.97
C ASP A 250 -2.67 -10.21 5.58
N GLN A 251 -2.57 -11.50 5.22
CA GLN A 251 -2.25 -11.93 3.85
C GLN A 251 -3.33 -11.50 2.84
N VAL A 252 -4.62 -11.64 3.18
CA VAL A 252 -5.73 -11.16 2.32
C VAL A 252 -5.64 -9.63 2.15
N ARG A 253 -5.39 -8.87 3.22
CA ARG A 253 -5.20 -7.42 3.14
C ARG A 253 -4.01 -7.03 2.27
N ARG A 254 -2.87 -7.73 2.39
CA ARG A 254 -1.68 -7.47 1.55
C ARG A 254 -1.97 -7.63 0.06
N ARG A 255 -2.84 -8.58 -0.33
CA ARG A 255 -3.29 -8.70 -1.73
C ARG A 255 -4.10 -7.47 -2.19
N ALA A 256 -5.01 -6.96 -1.36
CA ALA A 256 -5.73 -5.73 -1.67
C ALA A 256 -4.80 -4.50 -1.72
N VAL A 257 -3.81 -4.42 -0.83
CA VAL A 257 -2.75 -3.40 -0.89
C VAL A 257 -1.97 -3.50 -2.19
N ALA A 258 -1.59 -4.70 -2.63
CA ALA A 258 -0.88 -4.89 -3.90
C ALA A 258 -1.70 -4.42 -5.12
N SER A 259 -3.02 -4.62 -5.12
CA SER A 259 -3.89 -4.06 -6.17
C SER A 259 -3.91 -2.54 -6.19
N SER A 260 -3.98 -1.90 -5.01
CA SER A 260 -3.87 -0.45 -4.89
C SER A 260 -2.50 0.06 -5.34
N ALA A 261 -1.44 -0.63 -4.92
CA ALA A 261 -0.05 -0.31 -5.24
C ALA A 261 0.22 -0.44 -6.74
N ALA A 262 -0.43 -1.40 -7.41
CA ALA A 262 -0.34 -1.55 -8.84
C ALA A 262 -0.96 -0.35 -9.58
N ALA A 263 -2.16 0.09 -9.17
CA ALA A 263 -2.81 1.27 -9.74
C ALA A 263 -1.96 2.54 -9.51
N HIS A 264 -1.40 2.70 -8.31
CA HIS A 264 -0.49 3.78 -7.97
C HIS A 264 0.78 3.74 -8.82
N ALA A 265 1.42 2.57 -8.94
CA ALA A 265 2.61 2.38 -9.76
C ALA A 265 2.36 2.74 -11.23
N VAL A 266 1.22 2.31 -11.79
CA VAL A 266 0.83 2.66 -13.16
C VAL A 266 0.65 4.16 -13.33
N SER A 267 -0.01 4.86 -12.39
CA SER A 267 -0.12 6.33 -12.42
C SER A 267 1.26 7.00 -12.44
N ASN A 268 2.19 6.54 -11.60
CA ASN A 268 3.55 7.09 -11.55
C ASN A 268 4.34 6.82 -12.83
N TRP A 269 4.20 5.62 -13.42
CA TRP A 269 4.83 5.31 -14.70
C TRP A 269 4.28 6.15 -15.85
N VAL A 270 2.98 6.45 -15.89
CA VAL A 270 2.41 7.36 -16.89
C VAL A 270 3.07 8.75 -16.76
N VAL A 271 3.19 9.28 -15.55
CA VAL A 271 3.85 10.58 -15.31
C VAL A 271 5.33 10.54 -15.73
N ILE A 272 6.07 9.50 -15.34
CA ILE A 272 7.49 9.36 -15.69
C ILE A 272 7.68 9.23 -17.19
N LEU A 273 6.86 8.42 -17.87
CA LEU A 273 6.92 8.25 -19.32
C LEU A 273 6.68 9.58 -20.04
N LEU A 274 5.63 10.31 -19.65
CA LEU A 274 5.33 11.63 -20.22
C LEU A 274 6.50 12.62 -20.01
N LEU A 275 7.11 12.59 -18.83
CA LEU A 275 8.28 13.43 -18.55
C LEU A 275 9.47 13.06 -19.44
N VAL A 276 9.83 11.78 -19.54
CA VAL A 276 10.95 11.32 -20.36
C VAL A 276 10.73 11.66 -21.83
N LEU A 277 9.51 11.44 -22.35
CA LEU A 277 9.15 11.81 -23.73
C LEU A 277 9.26 13.31 -23.96
N PHE A 278 8.78 14.13 -23.02
CA PHE A 278 8.90 15.59 -23.10
C PHE A 278 10.36 16.06 -23.12
N LEU A 279 11.21 15.47 -22.26
CA LEU A 279 12.64 15.79 -22.21
C LEU A 279 13.36 15.37 -23.48
N ALA A 280 13.07 14.18 -24.01
CA ALA A 280 13.63 13.68 -25.26
C ALA A 280 13.22 14.57 -26.43
N TRP A 281 11.93 14.92 -26.54
CA TRP A 281 11.42 15.84 -27.56
C TRP A 281 12.13 17.20 -27.51
N ARG A 282 12.22 17.81 -26.32
CA ARG A 282 12.89 19.09 -26.15
C ARG A 282 14.36 19.03 -26.55
N GLY A 283 15.06 17.93 -26.23
CA GLY A 283 16.45 17.72 -26.63
C GLY A 283 16.67 17.54 -28.13
N LEU A 284 15.66 17.09 -28.88
CA LEU A 284 15.72 16.99 -30.35
C LEU A 284 15.45 18.32 -31.06
N VAL A 285 14.71 19.22 -30.43
CA VAL A 285 14.33 20.53 -31.00
C VAL A 285 15.34 21.63 -30.66
N SER A 286 16.23 21.40 -29.69
CA SER A 286 17.27 22.35 -29.25
C SER A 286 18.59 22.11 -29.97
#